data_AF-A0A3B3X5I3-F1
#
_entry.id   AF-A0A3B3X5I3-F1
#
_cell.length_a   1.000
_cell.length_b   1.000
_cell.length_c   1.000
_cell.angle_alpha   90.00
_cell.angle_beta   90.00
_cell.angle_gamma   90.00
#
_symmetry.space_group_name_H-M   'P 1'
#
loop_
_entity.id
_entity.type
_entity.pdbx_description
1 polymer ?
#
loop_
_entity_poly.entity_id
_entity_poly.type
_entity_poly.pdbx_seq_one_letter_code
_entity_poly.pdbx_strand_id
1 'polypeptide(L)'
;MPSIKAEPPSTHHFIMDRDDRNRNNTLGKNFMCRLQCMFSQTPQCSESGLSLEDTQQWSQSLERLLESKYGLATFRNFLKSEYSDENIEFWLTCEDYKKIKSSFKLSSRAKKIYEQFIKAESPKEINIDYHTREQIKRNVKTPTMHCFDEAQKIVYGLMERDSYPRFIRSDIYRTLLESLAADATTG
;
A
#
# COMPACT_ATOMS: atom_id res chain seq x y z
N MET A 1 23.19 -42.19 51.56
CA MET A 1 24.18 -42.00 50.47
C MET A 1 24.18 -43.28 49.66
N PRO A 2 23.53 -43.27 48.48
CA PRO A 2 24.28 -43.09 47.25
C PRO A 2 23.62 -42.10 46.25
N SER A 3 24.42 -41.81 45.23
CA SER A 3 24.43 -40.62 44.38
C SER A 3 23.38 -40.54 43.27
N ILE A 4 23.13 -39.28 42.94
CA ILE A 4 22.35 -38.69 41.84
C ILE A 4 22.74 -39.25 40.46
N LYS A 5 21.73 -39.51 39.62
CA LYS A 5 21.78 -39.17 38.19
C LYS A 5 20.54 -38.36 37.86
N ALA A 6 20.72 -37.06 37.67
CA ALA A 6 19.72 -36.15 37.14
C ALA A 6 19.79 -36.23 35.61
N GLU A 7 18.69 -36.63 34.97
CA GLU A 7 18.52 -36.50 33.52
C GLU A 7 18.01 -35.07 33.21
N PRO A 8 18.58 -34.37 32.22
CA PRO A 8 18.06 -33.08 31.80
C PRO A 8 16.78 -33.27 30.96
N PRO A 9 15.77 -32.40 31.09
CA PRO A 9 14.61 -32.42 30.20
C PRO A 9 15.03 -31.96 28.81
N SER A 10 14.80 -32.83 27.82
CA SER A 10 15.07 -32.62 26.41
C SER A 10 14.51 -31.28 25.91
N THR A 11 15.40 -30.49 25.32
CA THR A 11 15.10 -29.24 24.61
C THR A 11 14.15 -29.53 23.45
N HIS A 12 12.89 -29.09 23.55
CA HIS A 12 11.98 -29.04 22.41
C HIS A 12 12.47 -27.92 21.49
N HIS A 13 13.31 -28.30 20.52
CA HIS A 13 13.75 -27.44 19.43
C HIS A 13 12.51 -27.14 18.56
N PHE A 14 11.91 -25.96 18.73
CA PHE A 14 10.96 -25.43 17.77
C PHE A 14 11.73 -25.08 16.49
N ILE A 15 11.84 -26.06 15.59
CA ILE A 15 12.16 -25.80 14.20
C ILE A 15 10.98 -24.98 13.66
N MET A 16 11.19 -23.69 13.43
CA MET A 16 10.27 -22.94 12.57
C MET A 16 10.48 -23.49 11.16
N ASP A 17 9.51 -24.29 10.71
CA ASP A 17 9.49 -24.84 9.37
C ASP A 17 9.59 -23.73 8.32
N ARG A 18 10.44 -23.99 7.35
CA ARG A 18 10.93 -23.05 6.33
C ARG A 18 9.97 -22.95 5.14
N ASP A 19 8.65 -22.99 5.39
CA ASP A 19 7.63 -23.24 4.36
C ASP A 19 6.67 -22.08 4.02
N ASP A 20 6.77 -20.93 4.69
CA ASP A 20 5.96 -19.75 4.29
C ASP A 20 6.49 -19.03 3.04
N ARG A 21 7.78 -19.21 2.72
CA ARG A 21 8.44 -18.53 1.59
C ARG A 21 7.92 -19.00 0.23
N ASN A 22 7.52 -20.26 0.13
CA ASN A 22 7.10 -20.87 -1.13
C ASN A 22 5.66 -20.50 -1.50
N ARG A 23 4.78 -20.36 -0.48
CA ARG A 23 3.37 -19.99 -0.65
C ARG A 23 3.21 -18.56 -1.17
N ASN A 24 4.04 -17.64 -0.67
CA ASN A 24 4.11 -16.26 -1.15
C ASN A 24 4.66 -16.15 -2.58
N ASN A 25 5.58 -17.05 -2.96
CA ASN A 25 6.19 -17.05 -4.29
C ASN A 25 5.19 -17.47 -5.40
N THR A 26 4.33 -18.44 -5.13
CA THR A 26 3.24 -18.83 -6.04
C THR A 26 2.15 -17.76 -6.12
N LEU A 27 1.80 -17.14 -4.98
CA LEU A 27 0.82 -16.05 -4.94
C LEU A 27 1.33 -14.81 -5.71
N GLY A 28 2.61 -14.48 -5.56
CA GLY A 28 3.28 -13.40 -6.30
C GLY A 28 3.24 -13.63 -7.80
N LYS A 29 3.64 -14.81 -8.30
CA LYS A 29 3.61 -15.14 -9.74
C LYS A 29 2.20 -15.08 -10.34
N ASN A 30 1.20 -15.64 -9.64
CA ASN A 30 -0.20 -15.59 -10.07
C ASN A 30 -0.75 -14.16 -10.07
N PHE A 31 -0.38 -13.36 -9.08
CA PHE A 31 -0.73 -11.94 -9.03
C PHE A 31 -0.07 -11.16 -10.17
N MET A 32 1.20 -11.44 -10.48
CA MET A 32 1.94 -10.74 -11.54
C MET A 32 1.40 -11.06 -12.94
N CYS A 33 1.12 -12.33 -13.25
CA CYS A 33 0.44 -12.69 -14.50
C CYS A 33 -0.91 -11.96 -14.62
N ARG A 34 -1.68 -11.90 -13.53
CA ARG A 34 -2.95 -11.15 -13.51
C ARG A 34 -2.73 -9.66 -13.71
N LEU A 35 -1.71 -9.07 -13.08
CA LEU A 35 -1.38 -7.66 -13.21
C LEU A 35 -1.03 -7.32 -14.66
N GLN A 36 -0.15 -8.10 -15.28
CA GLN A 36 0.18 -7.96 -16.71
C GLN A 36 -1.07 -8.08 -17.59
N CYS A 37 -1.89 -9.13 -17.42
CA CYS A 37 -3.12 -9.30 -18.18
C CYS A 37 -4.14 -8.18 -17.97
N MET A 38 -4.29 -7.65 -16.75
CA MET A 38 -5.24 -6.58 -16.42
C MET A 38 -4.92 -5.28 -17.18
N PHE A 39 -3.65 -5.03 -17.51
CA PHE A 39 -3.23 -3.81 -18.20
C PHE A 39 -2.91 -4.01 -19.69
N SER A 40 -2.74 -5.25 -20.19
CA SER A 40 -2.63 -5.53 -21.63
C SER A 40 -3.91 -5.26 -22.42
N GLN A 41 -5.07 -5.17 -21.77
CA GLN A 41 -6.40 -5.05 -22.41
C GLN A 41 -6.99 -3.63 -22.37
N THR A 42 -6.30 -2.63 -21.80
CA THR A 42 -6.82 -1.25 -21.73
C THR A 42 -6.51 -0.47 -23.02
N PRO A 43 -7.50 0.02 -23.80
CA PRO A 43 -7.28 0.62 -25.13
C PRO A 43 -6.86 2.10 -25.11
N GLN A 44 -6.44 2.66 -23.97
CA GLN A 44 -6.06 4.07 -23.86
C GLN A 44 -4.79 4.25 -23.01
N CYS A 45 -3.63 4.06 -23.63
CA CYS A 45 -2.44 4.90 -23.51
C CYS A 45 -1.35 4.29 -24.39
N SER A 46 -0.75 5.10 -25.26
CA SER A 46 0.46 4.71 -25.99
C SER A 46 1.62 4.52 -25.01
N GLU A 47 2.35 3.42 -25.22
CA GLU A 47 3.70 3.08 -24.74
C GLU A 47 3.89 2.27 -23.44
N SER A 48 4.71 1.21 -23.62
CA SER A 48 5.47 0.40 -22.67
C SER A 48 4.71 -0.56 -21.76
N GLY A 49 4.92 -1.86 -21.99
CA GLY A 49 4.71 -2.87 -20.94
C GLY A 49 5.57 -2.57 -19.70
N LEU A 50 5.33 -3.28 -18.61
CA LEU A 50 6.12 -3.15 -17.38
C LEU A 50 7.62 -3.35 -17.69
N SER A 51 8.44 -2.29 -17.60
CA SER A 51 9.88 -2.35 -17.81
C SER A 51 10.63 -2.57 -16.49
N LEU A 52 11.77 -3.25 -16.56
CA LEU A 52 12.70 -3.39 -15.41
C LEU A 52 13.16 -2.02 -14.91
N GLU A 53 13.51 -1.11 -15.83
CA GLU A 53 14.01 0.23 -15.50
C GLU A 53 12.94 1.06 -14.77
N ASP A 54 11.70 1.07 -15.30
CA ASP A 54 10.57 1.75 -14.66
C ASP A 54 10.27 1.18 -13.27
N THR A 55 10.38 -0.14 -13.12
CA THR A 55 10.12 -0.81 -11.84
C THR A 55 11.20 -0.46 -10.81
N GLN A 56 12.46 -0.33 -11.22
CA GLN A 56 13.54 0.10 -10.33
C GLN A 56 13.32 1.52 -9.79
N GLN A 57 12.68 2.41 -10.54
CA GLN A 57 12.36 3.78 -10.08
C GLN A 57 11.43 3.79 -8.86
N TRP A 58 10.64 2.74 -8.63
CA TRP A 58 9.72 2.67 -7.51
C TRP A 58 10.44 2.70 -6.15
N SER A 59 11.69 2.24 -6.11
CA SER A 59 12.53 2.28 -4.89
C SER A 59 13.17 3.64 -4.60
N GLN A 60 13.07 4.60 -5.52
CA GLN A 60 13.67 5.93 -5.34
C GLN A 60 12.82 6.85 -4.45
N SER A 61 11.49 6.80 -4.58
CA SER A 61 10.57 7.49 -3.69
C SER A 61 9.16 6.89 -3.76
N LEU A 62 8.36 7.14 -2.71
CA LEU A 62 6.94 6.79 -2.73
C LEU A 62 6.21 7.53 -3.87
N GLU A 63 6.58 8.77 -4.18
CA GLU A 63 6.02 9.51 -5.30
C GLU A 63 6.15 8.76 -6.64
N ARG A 64 7.36 8.31 -6.99
CA ARG A 64 7.61 7.52 -8.21
C ARG A 64 6.78 6.23 -8.25
N LEU A 65 6.64 5.57 -7.11
CA LEU A 65 5.80 4.38 -6.98
C LEU A 65 4.32 4.68 -7.26
N LEU A 66 3.80 5.79 -6.74
CA LEU A 66 2.38 6.17 -6.90
C LEU A 66 2.06 6.76 -8.28
N GLU A 67 3.03 7.34 -8.97
CA GLU A 67 2.91 7.80 -10.38
C GLU A 67 2.76 6.62 -11.35
N SER A 68 3.38 5.48 -11.05
CA SER A 68 3.27 4.28 -11.87
C SER A 68 1.93 3.57 -11.64
N LYS A 69 1.16 3.32 -12.71
CA LYS A 69 -0.09 2.52 -12.63
C LYS A 69 0.16 1.13 -12.03
N TYR A 70 1.25 0.49 -12.44
CA TYR A 70 1.64 -0.83 -11.94
C TYR A 70 2.19 -0.75 -10.52
N GLY A 71 2.99 0.27 -10.22
CA GLY A 71 3.52 0.54 -8.88
C GLY A 71 2.40 0.71 -7.87
N LEU A 72 1.45 1.61 -8.16
CA LEU A 72 0.27 1.85 -7.34
C LEU A 72 -0.57 0.59 -7.12
N ALA A 73 -0.82 -0.19 -8.17
CA ALA A 73 -1.61 -1.42 -8.06
C ALA A 73 -0.90 -2.48 -7.19
N THR A 74 0.42 -2.62 -7.35
CA THR A 74 1.23 -3.56 -6.57
C THR A 74 1.31 -3.12 -5.11
N PHE A 75 1.54 -1.83 -4.86
CA PHE A 75 1.59 -1.26 -3.52
C PHE A 75 0.25 -1.36 -2.80
N ARG A 76 -0.87 -1.10 -3.49
CA ARG A 76 -2.21 -1.29 -2.92
C ARG A 76 -2.47 -2.75 -2.54
N ASN A 77 -2.01 -3.71 -3.35
CA ASN A 77 -2.13 -5.13 -3.00
C ASN A 77 -1.30 -5.49 -1.77
N PHE A 78 -0.08 -4.95 -1.67
CA PHE A 78 0.76 -5.09 -0.49
C PHE A 78 0.09 -4.53 0.77
N LEU A 79 -0.43 -3.30 0.72
CA LEU A 79 -1.13 -2.69 1.85
C LEU A 79 -2.37 -3.49 2.29
N LYS A 80 -3.12 -4.08 1.34
CA LYS A 80 -4.24 -4.97 1.66
C LYS A 80 -3.80 -6.23 2.40
N SER A 81 -2.64 -6.79 2.05
CA SER A 81 -2.10 -7.95 2.75
C SER A 81 -1.64 -7.64 4.18
N GLU A 82 -1.33 -6.36 4.45
CA GLU A 82 -0.97 -5.86 5.78
C GLU A 82 -2.13 -5.16 6.50
N TYR A 83 -3.35 -5.20 5.95
CA TYR A 83 -4.55 -4.54 6.50
C TYR A 83 -4.36 -3.04 6.75
N SER A 84 -3.63 -2.36 5.86
CA SER A 84 -3.33 -0.93 5.95
C SER A 84 -3.67 -0.15 4.67
N ASP A 85 -4.61 -0.67 3.87
CA ASP A 85 -4.99 -0.11 2.57
C ASP A 85 -5.89 1.14 2.68
N GLU A 86 -6.44 1.44 3.85
CA GLU A 86 -7.17 2.68 4.13
C GLU A 86 -6.32 3.92 3.85
N ASN A 87 -5.01 3.85 4.10
CA ASN A 87 -4.09 4.97 3.91
C ASN A 87 -3.98 5.38 2.43
N ILE A 88 -3.75 4.41 1.54
CA ILE A 88 -3.65 4.71 0.11
C ILE A 88 -5.02 5.06 -0.49
N GLU A 89 -6.09 4.43 -0.01
CA GLU A 89 -7.44 4.75 -0.46
C GLU A 89 -7.85 6.17 -0.08
N PHE A 90 -7.53 6.61 1.14
CA PHE A 90 -7.74 7.98 1.57
C PHE A 90 -6.94 8.94 0.71
N TRP A 91 -5.64 8.68 0.52
CA TRP A 91 -4.76 9.56 -0.25
C TRP A 91 -5.25 9.75 -1.70
N LEU A 92 -5.61 8.66 -2.39
CA LEU A 92 -6.19 8.72 -3.74
C LEU A 92 -7.54 9.44 -3.77
N THR A 93 -8.37 9.22 -2.75
CA THR A 93 -9.67 9.90 -2.63
C THR A 93 -9.49 11.41 -2.47
N CYS A 94 -8.46 11.86 -1.76
CA CYS A 94 -8.09 13.27 -1.64
C CYS A 94 -7.61 13.85 -2.98
N GLU A 95 -6.80 13.12 -3.74
CA GLU A 95 -6.37 13.57 -5.08
C GLU A 95 -7.55 13.77 -6.04
N ASP A 96 -8.54 12.88 -6.01
CA ASP A 96 -9.75 13.04 -6.81
C ASP A 96 -10.67 14.13 -6.27
N TYR A 97 -10.72 14.31 -4.94
CA TYR A 97 -11.48 15.37 -4.30
C TYR A 97 -11.01 16.76 -4.74
N LYS A 98 -9.68 16.97 -4.83
CA LYS A 98 -9.07 18.21 -5.33
C LYS A 98 -9.40 18.52 -6.79
N LYS A 99 -9.89 17.56 -7.58
CA LYS A 99 -10.28 17.80 -8.99
C LYS A 99 -11.73 18.27 -9.12
N ILE A 100 -12.52 18.25 -8.04
CA ILE A 100 -13.94 18.61 -8.06
C ILE A 100 -14.13 20.12 -8.15
N LYS A 101 -14.77 20.59 -9.24
CA LYS A 101 -15.09 22.01 -9.45
C LYS A 101 -16.50 22.41 -8.98
N SER A 102 -17.42 21.45 -8.86
CA SER A 102 -18.81 21.72 -8.46
C SER A 102 -18.93 21.79 -6.95
N SER A 103 -19.38 22.93 -6.42
CA SER A 103 -19.58 23.15 -4.98
C SER A 103 -20.52 22.11 -4.33
N PHE A 104 -21.59 21.71 -5.02
CA PHE A 104 -22.50 20.65 -4.55
C PHE A 104 -21.81 19.29 -4.46
N LYS A 105 -21.05 18.91 -5.49
CA LYS A 105 -20.27 17.65 -5.49
C LYS A 105 -19.16 17.69 -4.43
N LEU A 106 -18.52 18.85 -4.26
CA LEU A 106 -17.47 19.06 -3.26
C LEU A 106 -18.04 18.83 -1.85
N SER A 107 -19.19 19.45 -1.54
CA SER A 107 -19.86 19.31 -0.25
C SER A 107 -20.31 17.88 0.05
N SER A 108 -20.92 17.22 -0.92
CA SER A 108 -21.33 15.82 -0.75
C SER A 108 -20.15 14.86 -0.63
N ARG A 109 -19.06 15.08 -1.39
CA ARG A 109 -17.85 14.25 -1.31
C ARG A 109 -17.09 14.47 0.00
N ALA A 110 -17.00 15.70 0.49
CA ALA A 110 -16.34 16.01 1.75
C ALA A 110 -16.99 15.27 2.93
N LYS A 111 -18.33 15.24 2.99
CA LYS A 111 -19.07 14.49 4.01
C LYS A 111 -18.77 12.98 3.96
N LYS A 112 -18.76 12.40 2.75
CA LYS A 112 -18.43 10.97 2.56
C LYS A 112 -17.02 10.63 3.01
N ILE A 113 -16.04 11.47 2.63
CA ILE A 113 -14.64 11.28 3.05
C ILE A 113 -14.53 11.35 4.58
N TYR A 114 -15.21 12.32 5.20
CA TYR A 114 -15.22 12.47 6.64
C TYR A 114 -15.79 11.23 7.35
N GLU A 115 -16.95 10.74 6.91
CA GLU A 115 -17.62 9.57 7.51
C GLU A 115 -16.83 8.27 7.32
N GLN A 116 -16.11 8.13 6.21
CA GLN A 116 -15.40 6.91 5.86
C GLN A 116 -14.01 6.82 6.48
N PHE A 117 -13.27 7.93 6.57
CA PHE A 117 -11.86 7.94 6.95
C PHE A 117 -11.52 8.77 8.21
N ILE A 118 -12.30 9.81 8.52
CA ILE A 118 -11.91 10.82 9.54
C ILE A 118 -12.67 10.64 10.85
N LYS A 119 -13.95 10.30 10.77
CA LYS A 119 -14.81 10.11 11.94
C LYS A 119 -14.23 8.99 12.82
N ALA A 120 -14.23 9.22 14.13
CA ALA A 120 -13.86 8.18 15.08
C ALA A 120 -14.74 6.95 14.89
N GLU A 121 -14.13 5.78 14.95
CA GLU A 121 -14.76 4.47 14.73
C GLU A 121 -15.31 4.30 13.30
N SER A 122 -14.77 5.06 12.34
CA SER A 122 -15.11 4.85 10.93
C SER A 122 -14.50 3.54 10.42
N PRO A 123 -15.15 2.87 9.45
CA PRO A 123 -14.70 1.55 8.99
C PRO A 123 -13.30 1.56 8.35
N LYS A 124 -12.81 2.73 7.92
CA LYS A 124 -11.49 2.94 7.33
C LYS A 124 -10.77 4.12 7.98
N GLU A 125 -10.90 4.23 9.29
CA GLU A 125 -10.31 5.33 10.05
C GLU A 125 -8.80 5.44 9.84
N ILE A 126 -8.32 6.60 9.39
CA ILE A 126 -6.89 6.86 9.21
C ILE A 126 -6.23 7.30 10.52
N ASN A 127 -4.95 6.97 10.68
CA ASN A 127 -4.18 7.35 11.86
C ASN A 127 -3.75 8.83 11.82
N ILE A 128 -4.58 9.70 12.39
CA ILE A 128 -4.32 11.14 12.55
C ILE A 128 -4.60 11.60 13.99
N ASP A 129 -3.93 12.66 14.41
CA ASP A 129 -4.09 13.22 15.76
C ASP A 129 -5.46 13.91 15.95
N TYR A 130 -5.82 14.11 17.23
CA TYR A 130 -7.09 14.74 17.60
C TYR A 130 -7.24 16.14 16.99
N HIS A 131 -6.15 16.93 16.97
CA HIS A 131 -6.19 18.29 16.46
C HIS A 131 -6.52 18.33 14.96
N THR A 132 -5.85 17.52 14.15
CA THR A 132 -6.13 17.42 12.70
C THR A 132 -7.56 16.98 12.44
N ARG A 133 -8.05 16.00 13.20
CA ARG A 133 -9.44 15.52 13.07
C ARG A 133 -10.46 16.62 13.35
N GLU A 134 -10.31 17.36 14.43
CA GLU A 134 -11.24 18.45 14.77
C GLU A 134 -11.15 19.63 13.79
N GLN A 135 -9.97 19.88 13.21
CA GLN A 135 -9.83 20.85 12.11
C GLN A 135 -10.62 20.42 10.88
N ILE A 136 -10.49 19.17 10.44
CA ILE A 136 -11.23 18.65 9.29
C ILE A 136 -12.74 18.68 9.55
N LYS A 137 -13.19 18.29 10.74
CA LYS A 137 -14.59 18.36 11.15
C LYS A 137 -15.18 19.77 11.01
N ARG A 138 -14.40 20.82 11.26
CA ARG A 138 -14.78 22.22 11.01
C ARG A 138 -14.80 22.52 9.51
N ASN A 139 -13.75 22.14 8.78
CA ASN A 139 -13.62 22.40 7.34
C ASN A 139 -14.75 21.75 6.53
N VAL A 140 -15.20 20.54 6.89
CA VAL A 140 -16.26 19.82 6.17
C VAL A 140 -17.62 20.52 6.26
N LYS A 141 -17.82 21.45 7.20
CA LYS A 141 -19.04 22.29 7.26
C LYS A 141 -19.12 23.29 6.10
N THR A 142 -17.98 23.84 5.70
CA THR A 142 -17.82 24.75 4.56
C THR A 142 -16.64 24.30 3.71
N PRO A 143 -16.80 23.21 2.94
CA PRO A 143 -15.68 22.51 2.34
C PRO A 143 -15.03 23.31 1.21
N THR A 144 -13.71 23.33 1.24
CA THR A 144 -12.86 23.82 0.15
C THR A 144 -12.11 22.65 -0.48
N MET A 145 -11.42 22.88 -1.61
CA MET A 145 -10.57 21.85 -2.24
C MET A 145 -9.41 21.40 -1.34
N HIS A 146 -9.03 22.24 -0.36
CA HIS A 146 -7.95 22.03 0.60
C HIS A 146 -8.41 21.43 1.95
N CYS A 147 -9.66 20.96 2.01
CA CYS A 147 -10.28 20.48 3.26
C CYS A 147 -9.46 19.39 3.98
N PHE A 148 -8.74 18.57 3.22
CA PHE A 148 -8.04 17.37 3.69
C PHE A 148 -6.52 17.41 3.53
N ASP A 149 -5.93 18.54 3.11
CA ASP A 149 -4.52 18.62 2.72
C ASP A 149 -3.57 18.19 3.87
N GLU A 150 -3.86 18.62 5.09
CA GLU A 150 -3.03 18.28 6.25
C GLU A 150 -3.08 16.78 6.57
N ALA A 151 -4.29 16.19 6.62
CA ALA A 151 -4.42 14.74 6.83
C ALA A 151 -3.78 13.95 5.68
N GLN A 152 -3.92 14.41 4.43
CA GLN A 152 -3.31 13.74 3.30
C GLN A 152 -1.78 13.73 3.40
N LYS A 153 -1.18 14.84 3.84
CA LYS A 153 0.27 14.93 4.10
C LYS A 153 0.71 13.98 5.21
N ILE A 154 -0.05 13.92 6.31
CA ILE A 154 0.23 13.00 7.43
C ILE A 154 0.19 11.54 6.96
N VAL A 155 -0.86 11.15 6.23
CA VAL A 155 -1.04 9.78 5.72
C VAL A 155 0.03 9.43 4.69
N TYR A 156 0.40 10.35 3.80
CA TYR A 156 1.52 10.14 2.89
C TYR A 156 2.81 9.85 3.65
N GLY A 157 3.14 10.69 4.64
CA GLY A 157 4.33 10.49 5.47
C GLY A 157 4.28 9.21 6.31
N LEU A 158 3.09 8.77 6.72
CA LEU A 158 2.92 7.48 7.40
C LEU A 158 3.28 6.32 6.47
N MET A 159 2.71 6.30 5.25
CA MET A 159 3.05 5.29 4.25
C MET A 159 4.53 5.33 3.89
N GLU A 160 5.10 6.52 3.71
CA GLU A 160 6.50 6.72 3.34
C GLU A 160 7.50 6.20 4.40
N ARG A 161 7.17 6.35 5.69
CA ARG A 161 8.06 5.93 6.78
C ARG A 161 7.86 4.48 7.22
N ASP A 162 6.69 3.90 6.98
CA ASP A 162 6.34 2.57 7.50
C ASP A 162 6.11 1.53 6.40
N SER A 163 5.00 1.64 5.66
CA SER A 163 4.61 0.61 4.70
C SER A 163 5.49 0.60 3.44
N TYR A 164 5.95 1.76 2.96
CA TYR A 164 6.76 1.87 1.75
C TYR A 164 8.15 1.19 1.88
N PRO A 165 8.95 1.42 2.93
CA PRO A 165 10.21 0.71 3.11
C PRO A 165 10.03 -0.80 3.31
N ARG A 166 8.87 -1.24 3.83
CA ARG A 166 8.51 -2.67 3.91
C ARG A 166 8.15 -3.23 2.54
N PHE A 167 7.39 -2.49 1.73
CA PHE A 167 7.06 -2.84 0.36
C PHE A 167 8.31 -3.05 -0.50
N ILE A 168 9.28 -2.12 -0.47
CA ILE A 168 10.52 -2.23 -1.25
C ILE A 168 11.38 -3.43 -0.81
N ARG A 169 11.28 -3.86 0.45
CA ARG A 169 11.97 -5.07 0.96
C ARG A 169 11.14 -6.35 0.82
N SER A 170 9.90 -6.24 0.37
CA SER A 170 8.98 -7.38 0.30
C SER A 170 9.37 -8.34 -0.82
N ASP A 171 9.01 -9.61 -0.64
CA ASP A 171 9.19 -10.63 -1.67
C ASP A 171 8.39 -10.29 -2.94
N ILE A 172 7.28 -9.55 -2.82
CA ILE A 172 6.46 -9.11 -3.96
C ILE A 172 7.28 -8.25 -4.91
N TYR A 173 7.95 -7.21 -4.39
CA TYR A 173 8.77 -6.32 -5.20
C TYR A 173 10.06 -6.99 -5.70
N ARG A 174 10.72 -7.80 -4.86
CA ARG A 174 11.95 -8.51 -5.28
C ARG A 174 11.67 -9.53 -6.39
N THR A 175 10.64 -10.35 -6.25
CA THR A 175 10.26 -11.35 -7.26
C THR A 175 9.88 -10.68 -8.58
N LEU A 176 9.28 -9.49 -8.51
CA LEU A 176 8.96 -8.71 -9.70
C LEU A 176 10.22 -8.29 -10.47
N LEU A 177 11.20 -7.69 -9.79
CA LEU A 177 12.46 -7.30 -10.41
C LEU A 177 13.21 -8.50 -11.00
N GLU A 178 13.25 -9.63 -10.29
CA GLU A 178 13.87 -10.87 -10.77
C GLU A 178 13.18 -11.41 -12.04
N SER A 179 11.85 -11.40 -12.08
CA SER A 179 11.09 -11.85 -13.25
C SER A 179 11.37 -10.99 -14.49
N LEU A 180 11.38 -9.67 -14.32
CA LEU A 180 11.65 -8.73 -15.43
C LEU A 180 13.09 -8.82 -15.92
N ALA A 181 14.05 -9.06 -15.01
CA ALA A 181 15.45 -9.27 -15.39
C ALA A 181 15.66 -10.57 -16.18
N ALA A 182 14.97 -11.65 -15.81
CA ALA A 182 15.02 -12.92 -16.55
C ALA A 182 14.44 -12.78 -17.97
N ASP A 183 13.32 -12.07 -18.11
CA ASP A 183 12.69 -11.80 -19.41
C ASP A 183 13.60 -10.95 -20.32
N ALA A 184 14.32 -9.97 -19.76
CA ALA A 184 15.26 -9.13 -20.49
C ALA A 184 16.53 -9.87 -20.98
N THR A 185 16.88 -11.01 -20.37
CA THR A 185 18.08 -11.79 -20.73
C THR A 185 17.77 -12.90 -21.75
N THR A 186 16.49 -13.21 -21.98
CA THR A 186 16.03 -14.30 -22.86
C THR A 186 15.52 -13.79 -24.22
N GLY A 187 15.65 -12.48 -24.48
CA GLY A 187 15.24 -11.80 -25.72
C GLY A 187 16.36 -11.60 -26.72
#